data_AF-A0A848ZHE8-F1
#
_entry.id   AF-A0A848ZHE8-F1
#
_cell.length_a   1.000
_cell.length_b   1.000
_cell.length_c   1.000
_cell.angle_alpha   90.00
_cell.angle_beta   90.00
_cell.angle_gamma   90.00
#
_symmetry.space_group_name_H-M   'P 1'
#
loop_
_entity.id
_entity.type
_entity.pdbx_description
1 polymer ?
#
loop_
_entity_poly.entity_id
_entity_poly.type
_entity_poly.pdbx_seq_one_letter_code
_entity_poly.pdbx_strand_id
1 'polypeptide(L)'
;MTKSREPDTPDSMERRRFFELTGKFGFTAAVAAAAAGTLGSTEASAQTAREERDREDAAEHIMTVATAYILGASRSYPIMQLDFKENIQNATNGKIYVKLAPGGQLGAGGALAQKVQGGTIQVAQHSLSNFAPFAP
;
A
#
# COMPACT_ATOMS: atom_id res chain seq x y z
N MET A 1 -9.47 1.91 38.32
CA MET A 1 -8.10 1.57 37.89
C MET A 1 -7.86 2.20 36.52
N THR A 2 -7.24 3.38 36.50
CA THR A 2 -6.82 4.06 35.26
C THR A 2 -5.71 3.23 34.63
N LYS A 3 -5.97 2.68 33.44
CA LYS A 3 -4.98 1.98 32.62
C LYS A 3 -3.81 2.94 32.38
N SER A 4 -2.66 2.67 32.97
CA SER A 4 -1.44 3.46 32.77
C SER A 4 -1.16 3.55 31.26
N ARG A 5 -0.90 4.77 30.75
CA ARG A 5 -0.45 4.95 29.36
C ARG A 5 0.83 4.15 29.18
N GLU A 6 0.85 3.24 28.21
CA GLU A 6 2.10 2.58 27.81
C GLU A 6 3.14 3.66 27.45
N PRO A 7 4.41 3.49 27.89
CA PRO A 7 5.48 4.43 27.59
C PRO A 7 5.68 4.54 26.08
N ASP A 8 6.22 5.68 25.64
CA ASP A 8 6.51 5.95 24.22
C ASP A 8 7.69 5.12 23.74
N THR A 9 7.44 3.85 23.44
CA THR A 9 8.42 2.92 22.88
C THR A 9 8.63 3.19 21.38
N PRO A 10 9.77 2.79 20.78
CA PRO A 10 10.04 2.96 19.35
C PRO A 10 8.90 2.46 18.45
N ASP A 11 8.30 1.31 18.76
CA ASP A 11 7.13 0.76 18.05
C ASP A 11 5.89 1.68 18.10
N SER A 12 5.65 2.34 19.24
CA SER A 12 4.56 3.33 19.38
C SER A 12 4.82 4.55 18.50
N MET A 13 6.08 5.00 18.43
CA MET A 13 6.48 6.18 17.66
C MET A 13 6.41 5.94 16.14
N GLU A 14 6.96 4.83 15.64
CA GLU A 14 6.90 4.48 14.22
C GLU A 14 5.45 4.32 13.74
N ARG A 15 4.60 3.68 14.55
CA ARG A 15 3.16 3.57 14.25
C ARG A 15 2.49 4.94 14.17
N ARG A 16 2.77 5.85 15.12
CA ARG A 16 2.22 7.21 15.08
C ARG A 16 2.68 7.96 13.84
N ARG A 17 3.97 7.86 13.50
CA ARG A 17 4.54 8.48 12.30
C ARG A 17 3.94 7.92 11.01
N PHE A 18 3.73 6.61 10.95
CA PHE A 18 3.04 5.98 9.82
C PHE A 18 1.63 6.55 9.60
N PHE A 19 0.84 6.68 10.68
CA PHE A 19 -0.50 7.27 10.59
C PHE A 19 -0.47 8.76 10.24
N GLU A 20 0.48 9.52 10.78
CA GLU A 20 0.69 10.92 10.43
C GLU A 20 0.99 11.10 8.93
N LEU A 21 1.92 10.31 8.38
CA LEU A 21 2.26 10.34 6.96
C LEU A 21 1.08 9.88 6.10
N THR A 22 0.35 8.86 6.53
CA THR A 22 -0.85 8.39 5.82
C THR A 22 -1.87 9.51 5.70
N GLY A 23 -2.10 10.27 6.78
CA GLY A 23 -3.04 11.40 6.77
C GLY A 23 -2.56 12.60 5.95
N LYS A 24 -1.25 12.89 5.95
CA LYS A 24 -0.69 14.07 5.25
C LYS A 24 -0.42 13.83 3.77
N PHE A 25 0.07 12.65 3.42
CA PHE A 25 0.66 12.36 2.11
C PHE A 25 0.08 11.11 1.45
N GLY A 26 -0.88 10.45 2.10
CA GLY A 26 -1.50 9.25 1.58
C GLY A 26 -0.76 7.97 1.99
N PHE A 27 -1.49 6.87 1.89
CA PHE A 27 -1.05 5.57 2.38
C PHE A 27 0.17 5.01 1.63
N THR A 28 0.23 5.16 0.30
CA THR A 28 1.37 4.67 -0.50
C THR A 28 2.69 5.34 -0.09
N ALA A 29 2.69 6.64 0.16
CA ALA A 29 3.86 7.37 0.65
C ALA A 29 4.29 6.90 2.05
N ALA A 30 3.34 6.69 2.97
CA ALA A 30 3.64 6.17 4.31
C ALA A 30 4.27 4.77 4.26
N VAL A 31 3.81 3.94 3.33
CA VAL A 31 4.33 2.59 3.09
C VAL A 31 5.73 2.61 2.50
N ALA A 32 5.98 3.46 1.51
CA ALA A 32 7.32 3.65 0.95
C ALA A 32 8.30 4.13 2.04
N ALA A 33 7.87 5.07 2.88
CA ALA A 33 8.69 5.56 3.99
C ALA A 33 8.99 4.46 5.03
N ALA A 34 8.02 3.61 5.33
CA ALA A 34 8.18 2.45 6.20
C ALA A 34 9.17 1.42 5.62
N ALA A 35 9.01 1.08 4.34
CA ALA A 35 9.89 0.15 3.64
C ALA A 35 11.34 0.66 3.58
N ALA A 36 11.52 1.97 3.38
CA ALA A 36 12.83 2.62 3.38
C ALA A 36 13.43 2.83 4.78
N GLY A 37 12.72 2.49 5.86
CA GLY A 37 13.18 2.72 7.24
C GLY A 37 13.27 4.20 7.63
N THR A 38 12.53 5.07 6.95
CA THR A 38 12.64 6.54 7.09
C THR A 38 11.61 7.15 8.04
N LEU A 39 10.70 6.35 8.62
CA LEU A 39 9.64 6.82 9.54
C LEU A 39 10.17 7.58 10.77
N GLY A 40 11.40 7.27 11.21
CA GLY A 40 12.05 7.94 12.34
C GLY A 40 12.53 9.37 12.05
N SER A 41 12.64 9.77 10.76
CA SER A 41 13.03 11.11 10.34
C SER A 41 11.90 11.78 9.57
N THR A 42 11.49 12.95 10.06
CA THR A 42 10.41 13.74 9.43
C THR A 42 10.84 14.22 8.04
N GLU A 43 12.10 14.66 7.92
CA GLU A 43 12.70 15.14 6.69
C GLU A 43 12.78 14.03 5.64
N ALA A 44 13.31 12.85 6.02
CA ALA A 44 13.42 11.71 5.11
C ALA A 44 12.03 11.19 4.68
N SER A 45 11.09 11.11 5.62
CA SER A 45 9.71 10.74 5.30
C SER A 45 9.01 11.74 4.37
N ALA A 46 9.26 13.04 4.57
CA ALA A 46 8.72 14.09 3.70
C ALA A 46 9.35 14.06 2.31
N GLN A 47 10.64 13.71 2.21
CA GLN A 47 11.31 13.49 0.94
C GLN A 47 10.69 12.29 0.20
N THR A 48 10.55 11.13 0.85
CA THR A 48 9.88 9.96 0.26
C THR A 48 8.47 10.30 -0.24
N ALA A 49 7.72 11.07 0.54
CA ALA A 49 6.38 11.53 0.15
C ALA A 49 6.38 12.54 -1.01
N ARG A 50 7.47 13.27 -1.24
CA ARG A 50 7.63 14.14 -2.43
C ARG A 50 7.99 13.28 -3.63
N GLU A 51 8.96 12.38 -3.50
CA GLU A 51 9.36 11.46 -4.57
C GLU A 51 8.18 10.62 -5.07
N GLU A 52 7.32 10.11 -4.18
CA GLU A 52 6.13 9.38 -4.60
C GLU A 52 5.09 10.27 -5.31
N ARG A 53 4.95 11.54 -4.91
CA ARG A 53 4.08 12.49 -5.61
C ARG A 53 4.63 12.86 -6.97
N ASP A 54 5.92 13.17 -7.06
CA ASP A 54 6.58 13.51 -8.31
C ASP A 54 6.50 12.34 -9.30
N ARG A 55 6.61 11.09 -8.82
CA ARG A 55 6.38 9.88 -9.63
C ARG A 55 4.92 9.72 -10.06
N GLU A 56 3.95 10.00 -9.19
CA GLU A 56 2.51 9.95 -9.52
C GLU A 56 2.16 11.03 -10.56
N ASP A 57 2.68 12.24 -10.42
CA ASP A 57 2.45 13.38 -11.31
C ASP A 57 3.13 13.22 -12.68
N ALA A 58 4.30 12.56 -12.73
CA ALA A 58 5.03 12.31 -13.97
C ALA A 58 4.52 11.09 -14.75
N ALA A 59 3.67 10.25 -14.15
CA ALA A 59 3.19 9.03 -14.79
C ALA A 59 2.12 9.29 -15.86
N GLU A 60 2.16 8.53 -16.95
CA GLU A 60 1.13 8.54 -17.99
C GLU A 60 -0.15 7.82 -17.50
N HIS A 61 0.03 6.83 -16.61
CA HIS A 61 -1.06 6.01 -16.08
C HIS A 61 -0.89 5.73 -14.59
N ILE A 62 -2.03 5.69 -13.88
CA ILE A 62 -2.10 5.23 -12.50
C ILE A 62 -2.71 3.82 -12.48
N MET A 63 -1.96 2.87 -11.95
CA MET A 63 -2.41 1.49 -11.73
C MET A 63 -2.72 1.27 -10.25
N THR A 64 -4.00 1.09 -9.92
CA THR A 64 -4.41 0.75 -8.55
C THR A 64 -4.32 -0.77 -8.34
N VAL A 65 -3.52 -1.18 -7.36
CA VAL A 65 -3.34 -2.58 -6.93
C VAL A 65 -3.99 -2.75 -5.57
N ALA A 66 -5.12 -3.45 -5.54
CA ALA A 66 -5.89 -3.69 -4.31
C ALA A 66 -5.66 -5.08 -3.75
N THR A 67 -5.64 -5.20 -2.42
CA THR A 67 -5.52 -6.50 -1.75
C THR A 67 -6.17 -6.50 -0.38
N ALA A 68 -6.76 -7.63 0.00
CA ALA A 68 -7.34 -7.81 1.34
C ALA A 68 -6.24 -7.92 2.42
N TYR A 69 -5.02 -8.26 2.04
CA TYR A 69 -3.94 -8.50 2.99
C TYR A 69 -3.26 -7.19 3.40
N ILE A 70 -2.88 -7.11 4.67
CA ILE A 70 -2.03 -6.04 5.17
C ILE A 70 -0.60 -6.17 4.61
N LEU A 71 0.12 -5.06 4.56
CA LEU A 71 1.54 -5.07 4.21
C LEU A 71 2.36 -5.75 5.32
N GLY A 72 3.46 -6.41 4.94
CA GLY A 72 4.31 -7.11 5.89
C GLY A 72 3.81 -8.49 6.35
N ALA A 73 2.66 -8.97 5.83
CA ALA A 73 2.22 -10.35 6.04
C ALA A 73 3.03 -11.39 5.23
N SER A 74 4.17 -10.98 4.66
CA SER A 74 5.10 -11.76 3.83
C SER A 74 5.56 -13.08 4.48
N ARG A 75 5.57 -13.14 5.81
CA ARG A 75 5.99 -14.32 6.59
C ARG A 75 4.99 -15.48 6.54
N SER A 76 3.70 -15.17 6.42
CA SER A 76 2.62 -16.18 6.36
C SER A 76 2.13 -16.43 4.94
N TYR A 77 2.28 -15.45 4.06
CA TYR A 77 1.93 -15.50 2.65
C TYR A 77 2.98 -14.68 1.89
N PRO A 78 3.59 -15.13 0.78
CA PRO A 78 4.55 -14.32 0.04
C PRO A 78 3.85 -13.15 -0.64
N ILE A 79 3.64 -12.06 0.11
CA ILE A 79 2.99 -10.86 -0.40
C ILE A 79 4.04 -9.85 -0.78
N MET A 80 4.13 -9.62 -2.09
CA MET A 80 5.18 -8.87 -2.76
C MET A 80 4.63 -7.53 -3.29
N GLN A 81 3.72 -6.86 -2.56
CA GLN A 81 3.05 -5.65 -3.09
C GLN A 81 4.06 -4.52 -3.38
N LEU A 82 5.07 -4.39 -2.51
CA LEU A 82 6.15 -3.43 -2.68
C LEU A 82 6.99 -3.76 -3.90
N ASP A 83 7.49 -5.00 -4.00
CA ASP A 83 8.30 -5.43 -5.15
C ASP A 83 7.49 -5.37 -6.45
N PHE A 84 6.19 -5.68 -6.43
CA PHE A 84 5.33 -5.55 -7.60
C PHE A 84 5.20 -4.10 -8.05
N LYS A 85 4.98 -3.16 -7.12
CA LYS A 85 4.98 -1.72 -7.42
C LYS A 85 6.31 -1.29 -8.03
N GLU A 86 7.42 -1.64 -7.40
CA GLU A 86 8.76 -1.26 -7.87
C GLU A 86 9.06 -1.87 -9.23
N ASN A 87 8.76 -3.15 -9.45
CA ASN A 87 9.00 -3.83 -10.72
C ASN A 87 8.21 -3.22 -11.86
N ILE A 88 6.92 -2.90 -11.67
CA ILE A 88 6.10 -2.27 -12.71
C ILE A 88 6.60 -0.85 -13.01
N GLN A 89 6.88 -0.06 -11.98
CA GLN A 89 7.40 1.31 -12.16
C GLN A 89 8.75 1.28 -12.88
N ASN A 90 9.65 0.38 -12.52
CA ASN A 90 10.96 0.24 -13.16
C ASN A 90 10.85 -0.29 -14.58
N ALA A 91 10.07 -1.35 -14.82
CA ALA A 91 9.89 -1.93 -16.15
C ALA A 91 9.23 -0.97 -17.15
N THR A 92 8.47 0.01 -16.64
CA THR A 92 7.79 1.01 -17.47
C THR A 92 8.51 2.36 -17.51
N ASN A 93 9.73 2.44 -16.96
CA ASN A 93 10.47 3.70 -16.82
C ASN A 93 9.63 4.84 -16.19
N GLY A 94 8.82 4.50 -15.18
CA GLY A 94 7.96 5.45 -14.47
C GLY A 94 6.67 5.84 -15.21
N LYS A 95 6.41 5.32 -16.43
CA LYS A 95 5.16 5.63 -17.16
C LYS A 95 3.91 5.14 -16.45
N ILE A 96 4.02 4.07 -15.66
CA ILE A 96 2.94 3.58 -14.80
C ILE A 96 3.32 3.79 -13.35
N TYR A 97 2.58 4.64 -12.64
CA TYR A 97 2.66 4.73 -11.19
C TYR A 97 1.72 3.71 -10.55
N VAL A 98 2.24 2.91 -9.61
CA VAL A 98 1.44 1.90 -8.91
C VAL A 98 0.97 2.44 -7.57
N LYS A 99 -0.34 2.56 -7.41
CA LYS A 99 -1.00 2.97 -6.17
C LYS A 99 -1.45 1.73 -5.39
N LEU A 100 -0.93 1.57 -4.16
CA LEU A 100 -1.25 0.41 -3.33
C LEU A 100 -2.49 0.67 -2.47
N ALA A 101 -3.44 -0.26 -2.50
CA ALA A 101 -4.64 -0.28 -1.66
C ALA A 101 -4.78 -1.61 -0.87
N PRO A 102 -3.91 -1.86 0.13
CA PRO A 102 -3.91 -3.10 0.90
C PRO A 102 -4.88 -3.07 2.08
N GLY A 103 -4.93 -4.18 2.83
CA GLY A 103 -5.73 -4.29 4.06
C GLY A 103 -7.24 -4.20 3.82
N GLY A 104 -7.70 -4.52 2.60
CA GLY A 104 -9.11 -4.51 2.26
C GLY A 104 -9.72 -3.11 2.08
N GLN A 105 -8.90 -2.07 1.90
CA GLN A 105 -9.36 -0.69 1.68
C GLN A 105 -10.41 -0.56 0.57
N LEU A 106 -10.31 -1.41 -0.47
CA LEU A 106 -11.24 -1.43 -1.60
C LEU A 106 -12.11 -2.70 -1.63
N GLY A 107 -12.21 -3.42 -0.52
CA GLY A 107 -12.96 -4.68 -0.40
C GLY A 107 -12.07 -5.94 -0.44
N ALA A 108 -12.71 -7.10 -0.47
CA ALA A 108 -12.06 -8.40 -0.48
C ALA A 108 -12.84 -9.42 -1.34
N GLY A 109 -12.17 -10.48 -1.78
CA GLY A 109 -12.76 -11.60 -2.52
C GLY A 109 -13.54 -11.15 -3.77
N GLY A 110 -14.80 -11.59 -3.88
CA GLY A 110 -15.65 -11.29 -5.05
C GLY A 110 -15.87 -9.79 -5.30
N ALA A 111 -15.82 -8.95 -4.27
CA ALA A 111 -15.93 -7.50 -4.44
C ALA A 111 -14.74 -6.91 -5.22
N LEU A 112 -13.53 -7.43 -4.99
CA LEU A 112 -12.36 -7.02 -5.77
C LEU A 112 -12.43 -7.55 -7.21
N ALA A 113 -12.90 -8.78 -7.40
CA ALA A 113 -13.12 -9.35 -8.73
C ALA A 113 -14.07 -8.48 -9.57
N GLN A 114 -15.20 -8.06 -8.97
CA GLN A 114 -16.15 -7.15 -9.60
C GLN A 114 -15.54 -5.79 -9.92
N LYS A 115 -14.70 -5.23 -9.03
CA LYS A 115 -14.05 -3.94 -9.26
C LYS A 115 -13.05 -3.97 -10.42
N VAL A 116 -12.31 -5.08 -10.57
CA VAL A 116 -11.43 -5.31 -11.74
C VAL A 116 -12.29 -5.48 -13.00
N GLN A 117 -13.33 -6.32 -12.94
CA GLN A 117 -14.23 -6.54 -14.08
C GLN A 117 -14.91 -5.25 -14.55
N GLY A 118 -15.30 -4.38 -13.62
CA GLY A 118 -15.90 -3.08 -13.90
C GLY A 118 -14.89 -1.97 -14.24
N GLY A 119 -13.59 -2.27 -14.28
CA GLY A 119 -12.55 -1.31 -14.64
C GLY A 119 -12.29 -0.19 -13.62
N THR A 120 -12.80 -0.33 -12.39
CA THR A 120 -12.63 0.70 -11.34
C THR A 120 -11.27 0.61 -10.63
N ILE A 121 -10.63 -0.55 -10.70
CA ILE A 121 -9.23 -0.78 -10.32
C ILE A 121 -8.59 -1.66 -11.39
N GLN A 122 -7.29 -1.51 -11.60
CA GLN A 122 -6.58 -2.24 -12.65
C GLN A 122 -6.17 -3.64 -12.20
N VAL A 123 -5.83 -3.80 -10.92
CA VAL A 123 -5.31 -5.05 -10.38
C VAL A 123 -5.90 -5.34 -9.01
N ALA A 124 -6.24 -6.60 -8.78
CA ALA A 124 -6.57 -7.11 -7.46
C ALA A 124 -5.81 -8.40 -7.18
N GLN A 125 -5.28 -8.52 -5.96
CA GLN A 125 -4.83 -9.80 -5.42
C GLN A 125 -6.01 -10.49 -4.73
N HIS A 126 -6.25 -11.75 -5.10
CA HIS A 126 -7.33 -12.57 -4.53
C HIS A 126 -6.90 -14.04 -4.44
N SER A 127 -7.63 -14.83 -3.64
CA SER A 127 -7.54 -16.29 -3.72
C SER A 127 -8.33 -16.78 -4.94
N LEU A 128 -7.86 -17.85 -5.59
CA LEU A 128 -8.62 -18.53 -6.64
C LEU A 128 -10.01 -18.97 -6.14
N SER A 129 -10.14 -19.35 -4.87
CA SER A 129 -11.44 -19.72 -4.29
C SER A 129 -12.46 -18.57 -4.27
N ASN A 130 -12.01 -17.31 -4.36
CA ASN A 130 -12.92 -16.18 -4.47
C ASN A 130 -13.61 -16.09 -5.84
N PHE A 131 -13.14 -16.85 -6.83
CA PHE A 131 -13.72 -16.90 -8.18
C PHE A 131 -14.77 -18.00 -8.36
N ALA A 132 -14.97 -18.89 -7.38
CA ALA A 132 -15.97 -19.96 -7.48
C ALA A 132 -17.38 -19.47 -7.88
N PRO A 133 -17.89 -18.29 -7.45
CA PRO A 133 -19.18 -17.78 -7.92
C PRO A 133 -19.21 -17.34 -9.40
N PHE A 134 -18.04 -17.10 -10.00
CA PHE A 134 -17.90 -16.57 -11.37
C PHE A 134 -17.46 -17.65 -12.38
N ALA A 135 -16.80 -18.71 -11.89
CA ALA A 135 -16.34 -19.85 -12.67
C ALA A 135 -16.36 -21.12 -11.77
N PRO A 136 -17.51 -21.82 -11.70
CA PRO A 136 -17.71 -22.97 -10.81
C PRO A 136 -16.97 -24.24 -11.25
#